data_AF-A0A1G0LBE8-F1
#
_entry.id   AF-A0A1G0LBE8-F1
#
_cell.length_a   1.000
_cell.length_b   1.000
_cell.length_c   1.000
_cell.angle_alpha   90.00
_cell.angle_beta   90.00
_cell.angle_gamma   90.00
#
_symmetry.space_group_name_H-M   'P 1'
#
loop_
_entity.id
_entity.type
_entity.pdbx_description
1 polymer ?
#
loop_
_entity_poly.entity_id
_entity_poly.type
_entity_poly.pdbx_seq_one_letter_code
_entity_poly.pdbx_strand_id
1 'polypeptide(L)' 'MFFLEVEDGTYYLRHPAWSLMGSGDSPLAAEKDLRVEAEELAEVMADMPLGSLDYQALKLYRFVLSIS' A
#
# COMPACT_ATOMS: atom_id res chain seq x y z
N MET A 1 6.91 -7.40 -3.15
CA MET A 1 6.41 -8.09 -4.36
C MET A 1 4.91 -7.94 -4.36
N PHE A 2 4.30 -7.53 -5.47
CA PHE A 2 2.86 -7.36 -5.60
C PHE A 2 2.28 -8.44 -6.51
N PHE A 3 1.01 -8.78 -6.27
CA PHE A 3 0.22 -9.64 -7.14
C PHE A 3 -0.77 -8.77 -7.91
N LEU A 4 -0.84 -9.02 -9.22
CA LEU A 4 -1.87 -8.43 -10.09
C LEU A 4 -2.99 -9.44 -10.27
N GLU A 5 -4.19 -9.07 -9.86
CA GLU A 5 -5.42 -9.84 -10.03
C GLU A 5 -6.38 -9.08 -10.94
N VAL A 6 -7.18 -9.79 -11.74
CA VAL A 6 -8.16 -9.18 -12.66
C VAL A 6 -9.52 -9.80 -12.40
N GLU A 7 -10.50 -8.96 -12.05
CA GLU A 7 -11.87 -9.37 -11.76
C GLU A 7 -12.83 -8.37 -12.41
N ASP A 8 -13.73 -8.86 -13.27
CA ASP A 8 -14.73 -8.04 -13.98
C ASP A 8 -14.17 -6.80 -14.70
N GLY A 9 -12.96 -6.91 -15.27
CA GLY A 9 -12.29 -5.82 -15.97
C GLY A 9 -11.58 -4.80 -15.06
N THR A 10 -11.60 -5.02 -13.75
CA THR A 10 -10.85 -4.25 -12.76
C THR A 10 -9.53 -4.95 -12.45
N TYR A 11 -8.44 -4.17 -12.40
CA TYR A 11 -7.12 -4.60 -12.02
C TYR A 11 -6.89 -4.29 -10.54
N TYR A 12 -6.39 -5.26 -9.79
CA TYR A 12 -6.04 -5.11 -8.38
C TYR A 12 -4.56 -5.44 -8.17
N LEU A 13 -3.80 -4.49 -7.62
CA LEU A 13 -2.41 -4.65 -7.21
C LEU A 13 -2.37 -4.84 -5.70
N ARG A 14 -2.09 -6.06 -5.21
CA ARG A 14 -2.17 -6.43 -3.79
C ARG A 14 -0.82 -6.85 -3.21
N HIS A 15 -0.49 -6.39 -2.00
CA HIS A 15 0.67 -6.90 -1.27
C HIS A 15 0.29 -8.19 -0.49
N PRO A 16 1.09 -9.26 -0.52
CA PRO A 16 0.73 -10.54 0.12
C PRO A 16 0.68 -10.50 1.65
N ALA A 17 1.47 -9.64 2.26
CA ALA A 17 1.65 -9.60 3.72
C ALA A 17 1.02 -8.37 4.39
N TRP A 18 0.63 -7.38 3.60
CA TRP A 18 0.13 -6.10 4.08
C TRP A 18 -1.23 -5.86 3.47
N SER A 19 -2.17 -5.30 4.24
CA SER A 19 -3.48 -4.88 3.73
C SER A 19 -3.34 -3.60 2.91
N LEU A 20 -2.48 -3.65 1.89
CA LEU A 20 -2.18 -2.56 0.97
C LEU A 20 -2.54 -3.03 -0.44
N MET A 21 -3.42 -2.29 -1.09
CA MET A 21 -3.96 -2.62 -2.40
C MET A 21 -4.23 -1.34 -3.17
N GLY A 22 -3.97 -1.37 -4.48
CA GLY A 22 -4.53 -0.39 -5.41
C GLY A 22 -5.43 -1.07 -6.44
N SER A 23 -6.37 -0.31 -7.00
CA SER A 23 -7.36 -0.79 -7.96
C SER A 23 -7.58 0.19 -9.12
N GLY A 24 -8.00 -0.31 -10.27
CA GLY A 24 -8.32 0.54 -11.41
C GLY A 24 -8.73 -0.20 -12.67
N ASP A 25 -9.14 0.55 -13.68
CA ASP A 25 -9.53 0.05 -15.02
C ASP A 25 -8.34 -0.38 -15.89
N SER A 26 -7.12 -0.17 -15.39
CA SER A 26 -5.87 -0.52 -16.05
C SER A 26 -4.80 -0.81 -14.99
N PRO A 27 -3.72 -1.54 -15.34
CA PRO A 27 -2.59 -1.74 -14.44
C PRO A 27 -1.98 -0.42 -13.94
N LEU A 28 -1.92 0.60 -14.80
CA LEU A 28 -1.40 1.92 -14.45
C LEU A 28 -2.32 2.65 -13.46
N ALA A 29 -3.64 2.56 -13.64
CA ALA A 29 -4.60 3.13 -12.69
C ALA A 29 -4.48 2.45 -11.31
N ALA A 30 -4.39 1.12 -11.29
CA ALA A 30 -4.19 0.36 -10.05
C ALA A 30 -2.86 0.68 -9.36
N GLU A 31 -1.78 0.94 -10.11
CA GLU A 31 -0.51 1.39 -9.54
C GLU A 31 -0.61 2.80 -8.95
N LYS A 32 -1.29 3.72 -9.64
CA LYS A 32 -1.50 5.07 -9.14
C LYS A 32 -2.32 5.07 -7.85
N ASP A 33 -3.40 4.30 -7.82
CA ASP A 33 -4.25 4.11 -6.64
C ASP A 33 -3.44 3.53 -5.46
N LEU A 34 -2.61 2.51 -5.72
CA LEU A 34 -1.71 1.92 -4.71
C LEU A 34 -0.76 2.95 -4.10
N ARG A 35 -0.24 3.88 -4.90
CA ARG A 35 0.64 4.95 -4.41
C ARG A 35 -0.10 5.93 -3.50
N VAL A 36 -1.33 6.29 -3.84
CA VAL A 36 -2.18 7.15 -3.02
C VAL A 36 -2.46 6.48 -1.67
N GLU A 37 -2.89 5.22 -1.68
CA GLU A 37 -3.12 4.43 -0.45
C GLU A 37 -1.85 4.31 0.41
N ALA A 38 -0.68 4.19 -0.23
CA ALA A 38 0.60 4.19 0.47
C ALA A 38 0.91 5.56 1.09
N GLU A 39 0.72 6.66 0.37
CA GLU A 39 0.93 8.02 0.89
C GLU A 39 0.01 8.31 2.09
N GLU A 40 -1.28 8.00 1.99
CA GLU A 40 -2.25 8.17 3.09
C GLU A 40 -1.86 7.36 4.32
N LEU A 41 -1.45 6.10 4.14
CA LEU A 41 -0.96 5.26 5.23
C LEU A 41 0.33 5.82 5.84
N ALA A 42 1.25 6.35 5.03
CA ALA A 42 2.49 6.95 5.52
C ALA A 42 2.21 8.16 6.41
N GLU A 43 1.26 9.02 6.03
CA GLU A 43 0.84 10.18 6.82
C GLU A 43 0.26 9.75 8.18
N VAL A 44 -0.68 8.80 8.18
CA VAL A 44 -1.26 8.27 9.41
C VAL A 44 -0.20 7.68 10.34
N MET A 45 0.77 6.94 9.79
CA MET A 45 1.84 6.33 10.58
C MET A 45 2.86 7.37 11.08
N ALA A 46 3.07 8.48 10.37
CA ALA A 46 3.97 9.55 10.80
C ALA A 46 3.47 10.29 12.05
N ASP A 47 2.14 10.35 12.24
CA ASP A 47 1.51 10.96 13.40
C ASP A 47 1.48 10.03 14.64
N MET A 48 1.85 8.76 14.48
CA MET A 48 1.89 7.81 15.59
C MET A 48 3.12 8.04 16.49
N PRO A 49 2.97 8.01 17.83
CA PRO A 49 4.12 8.06 18.73
C PRO A 49 5.14 6.96 18.42
N LEU A 50 6.43 7.29 18.33
CA LEU A 50 7.49 6.30 17.99
C LEU A 50 7.52 5.07 18.92
N GLY A 51 7.04 5.21 20.16
CA GLY A 51 6.93 4.10 21.12
C GLY A 51 5.70 3.20 20.96
N SER A 52 4.74 3.56 20.09
CA SER A 52 3.54 2.76 19.82
C SER A 52 3.63 1.87 18.59
N LEU A 53 4.66 2.07 17.75
CA LEU A 53 4.89 1.22 16.57
C LEU A 53 5.69 -0.02 16.96
N ASP A 54 5.07 -1.18 16.81
CA ASP A 54 5.80 -2.45 16.93
C ASP A 54 6.74 -2.68 15.73
N TYR A 55 7.51 -3.76 15.79
CA TYR A 55 8.46 -4.12 14.74
C TYR A 55 7.80 -4.35 13.36
N GLN A 56 6.57 -4.84 13.32
CA GLN A 56 5.84 -5.05 12.05
C GLN A 56 5.32 -3.74 11.49
N ALA A 57 4.81 -2.85 12.33
CA ALA A 57 4.42 -1.51 11.94
C ALA A 57 5.63 -0.73 11.36
N LEU A 58 6.81 -0.82 11.97
CA LEU A 58 8.02 -0.20 11.41
C LEU A 58 8.43 -0.80 10.05
N LYS A 59 8.25 -2.11 9.85
CA LYS A 59 8.49 -2.76 8.56
C LYS A 59 7.51 -2.30 7.49
N LEU A 60 6.22 -2.22 7.84
CA LEU A 60 5.18 -1.69 6.97
C LEU A 60 5.49 -0.25 6.58
N TYR A 61 5.78 0.61 7.55
CA TYR A 61 6.08 2.02 7.29
C TYR A 61 7.24 2.20 6.32
N ARG A 62 8.35 1.46 6.53
CA ARG A 62 9.49 1.47 5.61
C ARG A 62 9.14 0.95 4.21
N PHE A 63 8.28 -0.06 4.14
CA PHE A 63 7.83 -0.59 2.86
C PHE A 63 6.94 0.41 2.12
N VAL A 64 6.01 1.04 2.83
CA VAL A 64 5.11 2.08 2.31
C VAL A 64 5.91 3.25 1.73
N LEU A 65 6.91 3.75 2.47
CA LEU A 65 7.83 4.80 1.99
C LEU A 65 8.66 4.41 0.75
N SER A 66 8.73 3.13 0.39
CA SER A 66 9.42 2.67 -0.83
C SER A 66 8.53 2.63 -2.08
N ILE A 67 7.22 2.84 -1.90
CA ILE A 67 6.22 2.89 -2.97
C ILE A 67 6.04 4.33 -3.45
N SER A 68 6.18 5.30 -2.52
CA SER A 68 6.13 6.75 -2.72
C SER A 68 7.25 7.27 -3.62
#